data_AF-A0A6V7LX85-F1
#
_entry.id   AF-A0A6V7LX85-F1
#
_cell.length_a   1.000
_cell.length_b   1.000
_cell.length_c   1.000
_cell.angle_alpha   90.00
_cell.angle_beta   90.00
_cell.angle_gamma   90.00
#
_symmetry.space_group_name_H-M   'P 1'
#
loop_
_entity.id
_entity.type
_entity.pdbx_description
1 polymer ?
#
loop_
_entity_poly.entity_id
_entity_poly.type
_entity_poly.pdbx_seq_one_letter_code
_entity_poly.pdbx_strand_id
1 'polypeptide(L)'
;AVMERFPAALIQEPTAFTSIDPMEMYNNILVFTVADDSGSGQRAEMHIFQCQSVSAQDLVVDLKMLQHGKLASSDCPPRAFSNRGQIPPPPALPPPEPPLNGGISVREHVSTFTAN
;
A
#
# COMPACT_ATOMS: atom_id res chain seq x y z
N ALA A 1 -2.90 27.70 8.08
CA ALA A 1 -3.85 27.40 9.17
C ALA A 1 -4.49 26.05 8.90
N VAL A 2 -4.85 25.29 9.94
CA VAL A 2 -5.60 24.02 9.80
C VAL A 2 -7.08 24.36 9.84
N MET A 3 -7.86 23.90 8.85
CA MET A 3 -9.31 24.14 8.82
C MET A 3 -10.06 23.15 9.70
N GLU A 4 -9.74 21.86 9.60
CA GLU A 4 -10.47 20.81 10.31
C GLU A 4 -9.58 19.59 10.55
N ARG A 5 -9.94 18.77 11.55
CA ARG A 5 -9.24 17.54 11.90
C ARG A 5 -10.24 16.44 12.20
N PHE A 6 -10.16 15.35 11.44
CA PHE A 6 -10.97 14.16 11.63
C PHE A 6 -10.11 13.04 12.24
N PRO A 7 -10.47 12.51 13.42
CA PRO A 7 -9.80 11.33 13.95
C PRO A 7 -10.00 10.14 13.02
N ALA A 8 -8.91 9.51 12.56
CA ALA A 8 -8.96 8.42 11.60
C ALA A 8 -9.87 7.26 12.05
N ALA A 9 -9.87 6.95 13.34
CA ALA A 9 -10.69 5.90 13.94
C ALA A 9 -12.20 6.18 13.89
N LEU A 10 -12.61 7.45 13.75
CA LEU A 10 -14.01 7.86 13.68
C LEU A 10 -14.50 8.01 12.24
N ILE A 11 -13.60 7.98 11.25
CA ILE A 11 -13.99 7.99 9.83
C ILE A 11 -14.68 6.66 9.51
N GLN A 12 -15.82 6.73 8.83
CA GLN A 12 -16.60 5.59 8.40
C GLN A 12 -16.91 5.69 6.91
N GLU A 13 -17.06 4.52 6.28
CA GLU A 13 -17.52 4.36 4.90
C GLU A 13 -16.83 5.27 3.85
N PRO A 14 -15.49 5.38 3.83
CA PRO A 14 -14.80 6.17 2.83
C PRO A 14 -15.07 5.61 1.43
N THR A 15 -15.62 6.46 0.56
CA THR A 15 -16.13 6.11 -0.76
C THR A 15 -15.67 7.13 -1.80
N ALA A 16 -15.29 6.65 -2.97
CA ALA A 16 -14.87 7.48 -4.08
C ALA A 16 -15.89 7.37 -5.21
N PHE A 17 -16.28 8.52 -5.77
CA PHE A 17 -17.09 8.60 -6.97
C PHE A 17 -16.21 9.15 -8.10
N THR A 18 -16.05 8.33 -9.14
CA THR A 18 -15.26 8.67 -10.32
C THR A 18 -16.05 8.33 -11.56
N SER A 19 -15.96 9.19 -12.55
CA SER A 19 -16.54 8.99 -13.88
C SER A 19 -15.45 9.03 -14.94
N ILE A 20 -15.69 8.33 -16.04
CA ILE A 20 -14.88 8.37 -17.25
C ILE A 20 -15.45 9.34 -18.29
N ASP A 21 -16.66 9.87 -18.06
CA ASP A 21 -17.30 10.83 -18.95
C ASP A 21 -16.66 12.22 -18.76
N PRO A 22 -16.05 12.82 -19.79
CA PRO A 22 -15.48 14.16 -19.72
C PRO A 22 -16.51 15.26 -19.40
N MET A 23 -17.81 15.01 -19.64
CA MET A 23 -18.88 15.96 -19.35
C MET A 23 -19.41 15.86 -17.92
N GLU A 24 -19.06 14.80 -17.18
CA GLU A 24 -19.54 14.61 -15.82
C GLU A 24 -18.77 15.50 -14.84
N MET A 25 -19.44 16.55 -14.36
CA MET A 25 -18.85 17.56 -13.47
C MET A 25 -18.51 17.00 -12.08
N TYR A 26 -19.24 15.98 -11.62
CA TYR A 26 -19.06 15.33 -10.32
C TYR A 26 -18.12 14.14 -10.41
N ASN A 27 -16.90 14.41 -10.89
CA ASN A 27 -15.84 13.44 -10.98
C ASN A 27 -14.82 13.63 -9.86
N ASN A 28 -14.18 12.53 -9.48
CA ASN A 28 -13.11 12.51 -8.48
C ASN A 28 -13.55 13.07 -7.12
N ILE A 29 -14.70 12.59 -6.63
CA ILE A 29 -15.30 13.01 -5.37
C ILE A 29 -14.98 11.98 -4.29
N LEU A 30 -14.49 12.43 -3.14
CA LEU A 30 -14.32 11.64 -1.92
C LEU A 30 -15.48 11.96 -0.96
N VAL A 31 -16.10 10.92 -0.42
CA VAL A 31 -17.14 11.02 0.60
C VAL A 31 -16.78 10.11 1.77
N PHE A 32 -16.96 10.61 3.00
CA PHE A 32 -16.91 9.77 4.20
C PHE A 32 -17.83 10.34 5.27
N THR A 33 -18.17 9.51 6.24
CA THR A 33 -18.89 9.93 7.43
C THR A 33 -17.97 9.95 8.65
N VAL A 34 -18.26 10.79 9.64
CA VAL A 34 -17.56 10.84 10.91
C VAL A 34 -18.54 10.45 12.01
N ALA A 35 -18.15 9.44 12.77
CA ALA A 35 -18.90 8.96 13.92
C ALA A 35 -18.83 9.98 15.05
N ASP A 36 -19.93 10.13 15.78
CA ASP A 36 -19.96 10.89 17.01
C ASP A 36 -19.41 10.06 18.17
N ASP A 37 -18.34 10.55 18.83
CA ASP A 37 -17.75 9.93 20.03
C ASP A 37 -18.38 10.48 21.32
N SER A 38 -19.26 11.48 21.25
CA SER A 38 -19.76 12.18 22.44
C SER A 38 -20.85 11.43 23.20
N GLY A 39 -21.28 10.24 22.73
CA GLY A 39 -22.35 9.45 23.35
C GLY A 39 -23.71 10.17 23.40
N SER A 40 -23.81 11.35 22.77
CA SER A 40 -24.97 12.23 22.83
C SER A 40 -26.01 11.93 21.76
N GLY A 41 -25.77 10.90 20.94
CA GLY A 41 -26.68 10.46 19.88
C GLY A 41 -26.74 11.44 18.71
N GLN A 42 -25.74 12.31 18.55
CA GLN A 42 -25.68 13.22 17.41
C GLN A 42 -25.50 12.42 16.12
N ARG A 43 -26.19 12.89 15.08
CA ARG A 43 -26.23 12.27 13.76
C ARG A 43 -24.83 12.29 13.14
N ALA A 44 -24.38 11.15 12.61
CA ALA A 44 -23.12 11.06 11.86
C ALA A 44 -23.02 12.17 10.81
N GLU A 45 -21.87 12.84 10.77
CA GLU A 45 -21.60 13.94 9.85
C GLU A 45 -21.00 13.42 8.56
N MET A 46 -21.46 13.89 7.41
CA MET A 46 -20.95 13.48 6.09
C MET A 46 -20.14 14.61 5.47
N HIS A 47 -18.90 14.30 5.08
CA HIS A 47 -18.03 15.24 4.39
C HIS A 47 -17.82 14.81 2.94
N ILE A 48 -17.91 15.79 2.04
CA ILE A 48 -17.78 15.60 0.60
C ILE A 48 -16.67 16.53 0.10
N PHE A 49 -15.69 15.96 -0.60
CA PHE A 49 -14.56 16.70 -1.16
C PHE A 49 -14.42 16.40 -2.64
N GLN A 50 -14.28 17.45 -3.44
CA GLN A 50 -13.85 17.32 -4.82
C GLN A 50 -12.32 17.33 -4.88
N CYS A 51 -11.74 16.20 -5.31
CA CYS A 51 -10.30 16.05 -5.44
C CYS A 51 -9.83 16.57 -6.80
N GLN A 52 -8.82 17.45 -6.81
CA GLN A 52 -8.29 18.03 -8.07
C GLN A 52 -6.98 17.36 -8.50
N SER A 53 -5.99 17.33 -7.61
CA SER A 53 -4.63 16.86 -7.96
C SER A 53 -4.33 15.43 -7.53
N VAL A 54 -5.27 14.76 -6.85
CA VAL A 54 -5.10 13.42 -6.28
C VAL A 54 -6.35 12.60 -6.60
N SER A 55 -6.20 11.30 -6.81
CA SER A 55 -7.33 10.39 -7.02
C SER A 55 -8.09 10.15 -5.72
N ALA A 56 -9.42 10.33 -5.75
CA ALA A 56 -10.30 9.99 -4.65
C ALA A 56 -10.24 8.49 -4.33
N GLN A 57 -10.00 7.63 -5.34
CA GLN A 57 -9.85 6.19 -5.11
C GLN A 57 -8.61 5.87 -4.29
N ASP A 58 -7.48 6.52 -4.60
CA ASP A 58 -6.22 6.33 -3.85
C ASP A 58 -6.40 6.83 -2.41
N LEU A 59 -7.09 7.96 -2.21
CA LEU A 59 -7.40 8.47 -0.88
C LEU A 59 -8.27 7.53 -0.05
N VAL A 60 -9.24 6.83 -0.67
CA VAL A 60 -10.05 5.81 0.03
C VAL A 60 -9.16 4.66 0.50
N VAL A 61 -8.20 4.22 -0.32
CA VAL A 61 -7.25 3.16 0.06
C VAL A 61 -6.39 3.63 1.22
N ASP A 62 -5.84 4.83 1.14
CA ASP A 62 -5.00 5.41 2.18
C ASP A 62 -5.76 5.59 3.50
N LEU A 63 -7.00 6.08 3.45
CA LEU A 63 -7.87 6.20 4.63
C LEU A 63 -8.13 4.86 5.28
N LYS A 64 -8.43 3.83 4.49
CA LYS A 64 -8.59 2.46 4.99
C LYS A 64 -7.28 1.97 5.62
N MET A 65 -6.12 2.18 4.99
CA MET A 65 -4.84 1.75 5.57
C MET A 65 -4.51 2.50 6.88
N LEU A 66 -4.85 3.79 6.96
CA LEU A 66 -4.70 4.61 8.16
C LEU A 66 -5.53 4.07 9.33
N GLN A 67 -6.78 3.69 9.07
CA GLN A 67 -7.67 3.07 10.08
C GLN A 67 -7.13 1.75 10.62
N HIS A 68 -6.48 0.95 9.77
CA HIS A 68 -5.86 -0.32 10.18
C HIS A 68 -4.46 -0.14 10.81
N GLY A 69 -4.03 1.10 11.09
CA GLY A 69 -2.74 1.41 11.70
C GLY A 69 -1.53 1.13 10.82
N LYS A 70 -1.72 0.87 9.51
CA LYS A 70 -0.65 0.42 8.60
C LYS A 70 0.22 1.56 8.06
N LEU A 71 -0.19 2.82 8.21
CA LEU A 71 0.55 3.99 7.71
C LEU A 71 1.27 4.81 8.81
N ALA A 72 1.14 4.44 10.09
CA ALA A 72 1.63 5.23 11.21
C ALA A 72 3.06 4.85 11.68
N SER A 73 4.00 4.62 10.75
CA SER A 73 5.42 4.77 11.07
C SER A 73 5.87 6.13 10.56
N SER A 74 6.11 7.06 11.48
CA SER A 74 6.41 8.49 11.26
C SER A 74 7.62 8.82 10.35
N ASP A 75 8.26 7.82 9.75
CA ASP A 75 9.56 7.94 9.05
C ASP A 75 9.51 7.62 7.55
N CYS A 76 8.33 7.49 6.93
CA CYS A 76 8.24 7.13 5.50
C CYS A 76 7.48 8.18 4.67
N PRO A 77 8.09 8.79 3.62
CA PRO A 77 7.45 9.84 2.83
C PRO A 77 6.32 9.29 1.94
N PRO A 78 5.30 10.10 1.63
CA PRO A 78 4.02 9.67 1.05
C PRO A 78 4.06 9.28 -0.43
N ARG A 79 5.25 9.11 -1.03
CA ARG A 79 5.43 8.77 -2.45
C ARG A 79 5.83 7.32 -2.71
N ALA A 80 5.87 6.46 -1.69
CA ALA A 80 6.39 5.10 -1.79
C ALA A 80 5.34 4.01 -2.05
N PHE A 81 4.07 4.34 -2.33
CA PHE A 81 3.00 3.33 -2.43
C PHE A 81 2.51 3.02 -3.85
N SER A 82 2.80 3.84 -4.85
CA SER A 82 2.40 3.57 -6.24
C SER A 82 3.15 2.43 -6.93
N ASN A 83 4.02 1.69 -6.23
CA ASN A 83 4.73 0.56 -6.83
C ASN A 83 5.06 -0.57 -5.85
N ARG A 84 4.15 -0.90 -4.93
CA ARG A 84 4.32 -2.11 -4.11
C ARG A 84 4.00 -3.35 -4.92
N GLY A 85 4.98 -3.76 -5.73
CA GLY A 85 5.21 -5.17 -5.98
C GLY A 85 5.14 -5.88 -4.62
N GLN A 86 4.08 -6.68 -4.44
CA GLN A 86 3.97 -7.58 -3.32
C GLN A 86 5.16 -8.52 -3.41
N ILE A 87 6.21 -8.25 -2.63
CA ILE A 87 7.27 -9.23 -2.45
C ILE A 87 6.59 -10.38 -1.69
N PRO A 88 6.48 -11.58 -2.30
CA PRO A 88 5.90 -12.71 -1.61
C PRO A 88 6.72 -12.98 -0.34
N PRO A 89 6.10 -13.50 0.73
CA PRO A 89 6.84 -13.88 1.92
C PRO A 89 7.96 -14.85 1.53
N PRO A 90 9.13 -14.78 2.19
CA PRO A 90 10.23 -15.68 1.90
C PRO A 90 9.77 -17.15 2.07
N PRO A 91 10.26 -18.07 1.23
CA PRO A 91 9.94 -19.49 1.36
C PRO A 91 10.27 -20.01 2.76
N ALA A 92 9.36 -20.75 3.39
CA ALA A 92 9.56 -21.31 4.73
C ALA A 92 10.61 -22.43 4.78
N LEU A 93 11.05 -22.93 3.62
CA LEU A 93 12.00 -24.02 3.52
C LEU A 93 13.40 -23.49 3.21
N PRO A 94 14.44 -24.01 3.88
CA PRO A 94 15.82 -23.73 3.50
C PRO A 94 16.07 -24.20 2.05
N PRO A 95 17.03 -23.59 1.34
CA PRO A 95 17.38 -23.99 -0.01
C PRO A 95 17.70 -25.50 -0.06
N PRO A 96 17.22 -26.25 -1.06
CA PRO A 96 17.55 -27.66 -1.19
C PRO A 96 19.07 -27.84 -1.34
N GLU A 97 19.60 -28.91 -0.74
CA GLU A 97 21.03 -29.21 -0.81
C GLU A 97 21.47 -29.48 -2.26
N PRO A 98 22.67 -29.01 -2.66
CA PRO A 98 23.19 -29.27 -3.99
C PRO A 98 23.41 -30.78 -4.19
N PRO A 99 23.18 -31.31 -5.41
CA PRO A 99 23.39 -32.72 -5.68
C PRO A 99 24.85 -33.09 -5.45
N LEU A 100 25.07 -34.13 -4.62
CA LEU A 100 26.36 -34.80 -4.47
C LEU A 100 26.68 -35.59 -5.74
N ASN A 101 26.99 -34.90 -6.84
CA ASN A 101 27.69 -35.54 -7.95
C ASN A 101 29.19 -35.40 -7.69
N GLY A 102 29.77 -36.55 -7.39
CA GLY A 102 31.11 -36.69 -6.84
C GLY A 102 32.22 -36.12 -7.73
N GLY A 103 33.28 -35.70 -7.05
CA GLY A 103 34.63 -36.10 -7.46
C GLY A 103 35.28 -35.36 -8.62
N ILE A 104 34.93 -34.11 -8.93
CA ILE A 104 35.78 -33.28 -9.79
C ILE A 104 36.62 -32.34 -8.93
N SER A 105 37.77 -32.86 -8.52
CA SER A 105 38.82 -32.04 -7.92
C SER A 105 39.28 -31.03 -8.97
N VAL A 106 39.13 -29.73 -8.71
CA VAL A 106 39.61 -28.62 -9.56
C VAL A 106 41.09 -28.74 -9.95
N ARG A 107 41.87 -29.59 -9.26
CA ARG A 107 43.25 -29.95 -9.64
C ARG A 107 43.35 -30.75 -10.95
N GLU A 108 42.34 -31.51 -11.33
CA GLU A 108 42.42 -32.44 -12.47
C GLU A 108 42.25 -31.73 -13.82
N HIS A 109 41.47 -30.65 -13.85
CA HIS A 109 41.35 -29.81 -15.05
C HIS A 109 42.63 -29.05 -15.39
N VAL A 110 43.51 -28.76 -14.42
CA VAL A 110 44.77 -28.03 -14.69
C VAL A 110 45.80 -28.84 -15.49
N SER A 111 45.65 -30.16 -15.49
CA SER A 111 46.59 -31.06 -16.16
C SER A 111 46.28 -31.26 -17.65
N THR A 112 45.07 -30.94 -18.13
CA THR A 112 44.70 -31.10 -19.55
C THR A 112 45.12 -29.93 -20.46
N PHE A 113 45.60 -28.81 -19.90
CA PHE A 113 46.11 -27.69 -20.69
C PHE A 113 47.65 -27.52 -20.62
N THR A 114 48.36 -28.44 -19.98
CA THR A 114 49.81 -28.36 -19.81
C THR A 114 50.53 -29.68 -20.09
N ALA A 115 50.03 -30.47 -21.05
CA ALA A 115 50.78 -31.58 -21.64
C ALA A 115 51.04 -31.25 -23.11
N ASN A 116 52.33 -31.08 -23.39
CA ASN A 116 53.01 -30.76 -24.65
C ASN A 116 52.74 -31.80 -25.75
#